data_AF-A0A917KN40-F1
#
_entry.id   AF-A0A917KN40-F1
#
_cell.length_a   1.000
_cell.length_b   1.000
_cell.length_c   1.000
_cell.angle_alpha   90.00
_cell.angle_beta   90.00
_cell.angle_gamma   90.00
#
_symmetry.space_group_name_H-M   'P 1'
#
loop_
_entity.id
_entity.type
_entity.pdbx_description
1 polymer ?
#
loop_
_entity_poly.entity_id
_entity_poly.type
_entity_poly.pdbx_seq_one_letter_code
_entity_poly.pdbx_strand_id
1 'polypeptide(L)'
;MPYAVTLRLGAAAAASIEAMWRALAEAGLHDDAMALGYPPHLTLSIQPDTVDPGRLRDAVMQCAEAWAAEPLHFAGFGIFVAPEPVLWLAPVVTDALLARHAALATALADLPGDPPLPTGRLGAACHPRQGRRGG
;
A
#
# COMPACT_ATOMS: atom_id res chain seq x y z
N MET A 1 -6.42 4.22 -13.90
CA MET A 1 -5.91 3.38 -12.80
C MET A 1 -5.82 4.23 -11.55
N PRO A 2 -5.99 3.65 -10.35
CA PRO A 2 -6.01 4.44 -9.12
C PRO A 2 -4.61 4.95 -8.83
N TYR A 3 -4.52 6.06 -8.09
CA TYR A 3 -3.25 6.63 -7.68
C TYR A 3 -2.89 6.12 -6.29
N ALA A 4 -1.67 5.62 -6.12
CA ALA A 4 -1.13 5.29 -4.81
C ALA A 4 -0.13 6.36 -4.37
N VAL A 5 -0.28 6.87 -3.14
CA VAL A 5 0.73 7.70 -2.47
C VAL A 5 1.55 6.79 -1.57
N THR A 6 2.85 6.72 -1.82
CA THR A 6 3.75 5.76 -1.16
C THR A 6 5.00 6.43 -0.60
N LEU A 7 5.51 5.90 0.51
CA LEU A 7 6.88 6.15 0.97
C LEU A 7 7.79 5.09 0.37
N ARG A 8 8.87 5.52 -0.29
CA ARG A 8 9.86 4.62 -0.87
C ARG A 8 10.99 4.35 0.12
N LEU A 9 11.45 3.12 0.16
CA LEU A 9 12.66 2.78 0.90
C LEU A 9 13.89 3.27 0.12
N GLY A 10 14.90 3.76 0.85
CA GLY A 10 16.21 4.03 0.28
C GLY A 10 16.88 2.74 -0.22
N ALA A 11 17.81 2.85 -1.17
CA ALA A 11 18.41 1.70 -1.86
C ALA A 11 18.97 0.62 -0.91
N ALA A 12 19.65 1.03 0.15
CA ALA A 12 20.21 0.09 1.13
C ALA A 12 19.13 -0.71 1.87
N ALA A 13 18.02 -0.08 2.25
CA ALA A 13 16.93 -0.74 2.95
C ALA A 13 16.07 -1.60 2.00
N ALA A 14 15.90 -1.15 0.75
CA ALA A 14 15.20 -1.90 -0.29
C ALA A 14 15.92 -3.21 -0.65
N ALA A 15 17.26 -3.20 -0.70
CA ALA A 15 18.06 -4.35 -1.13
C ALA A 15 17.79 -5.64 -0.34
N SER A 16 17.58 -5.55 0.99
CA SER A 16 17.27 -6.71 1.82
C SER A 16 15.87 -7.28 1.53
N ILE A 17 14.90 -6.42 1.25
CA ILE A 17 13.53 -6.83 0.89
C ILE A 17 13.53 -7.46 -0.51
N GLU A 18 14.24 -6.86 -1.46
CA GLU A 18 14.40 -7.41 -2.80
C GLU A 18 15.12 -8.77 -2.79
N ALA A 19 16.11 -8.96 -1.92
CA ALA A 19 16.77 -10.26 -1.75
C ALA A 19 15.80 -11.32 -1.22
N MET A 20 14.92 -10.95 -0.28
CA MET A 20 13.86 -11.83 0.20
C MET A 20 12.86 -12.18 -0.91
N TRP A 21 12.43 -11.19 -1.72
CA TRP A 21 11.54 -11.44 -2.85
C TRP A 21 12.17 -12.41 -3.86
N ARG A 22 13.46 -12.25 -4.18
CA ARG A 22 14.19 -13.21 -5.03
C ARG A 22 14.17 -14.62 -4.45
N ALA A 23 14.46 -14.77 -3.16
CA ALA A 23 14.45 -16.08 -2.50
C ALA A 23 13.06 -16.74 -2.51
N LEU A 24 11.98 -15.96 -2.36
CA LEU A 24 10.61 -16.46 -2.45
C LEU A 24 10.27 -16.89 -3.89
N ALA A 25 10.65 -16.10 -4.89
CA ALA A 25 10.48 -16.43 -6.29
C ALA A 25 11.23 -17.72 -6.67
N GLU A 26 12.49 -17.87 -6.22
CA GLU A 26 13.29 -19.09 -6.41
C GLU A 26 12.64 -20.33 -5.76
N ALA A 27 11.88 -20.15 -4.67
CA ALA A 27 11.11 -21.20 -4.02
C ALA A 27 9.75 -21.49 -4.71
N GLY A 28 9.45 -20.83 -5.82
CA GLY A 28 8.18 -20.98 -6.55
C GLY A 28 7.01 -20.21 -5.92
N LEU A 29 7.28 -19.31 -4.98
CA LEU A 29 6.29 -18.47 -4.31
C LEU A 29 6.26 -17.08 -4.95
N HIS A 30 5.78 -17.03 -6.21
CA HIS A 30 5.29 -15.87 -6.99
C HIS A 30 6.21 -14.62 -7.09
N ASP A 31 6.35 -14.04 -8.29
CA ASP A 31 7.33 -12.99 -8.60
C ASP A 31 6.76 -11.63 -9.08
N ASP A 32 5.44 -11.44 -9.01
CA ASP A 32 4.75 -10.27 -9.59
C ASP A 32 5.38 -8.91 -9.25
N ALA A 33 5.77 -8.69 -7.99
CA ALA A 33 6.38 -7.42 -7.58
C ALA A 33 7.72 -7.14 -8.29
N MET A 34 8.51 -8.19 -8.54
CA MET A 34 9.75 -8.10 -9.30
C MET A 34 9.48 -7.96 -10.80
N ALA A 35 8.50 -8.71 -11.33
CA ALA A 35 8.12 -8.66 -12.73
C ALA A 35 7.58 -7.27 -13.15
N LEU A 36 6.87 -6.60 -12.23
CA LEU A 36 6.32 -5.25 -12.44
C LEU A 36 7.31 -4.13 -12.15
N GLY A 37 8.53 -4.44 -11.66
CA GLY A 37 9.56 -3.46 -11.34
C GLY A 37 9.17 -2.49 -10.22
N TYR A 38 8.28 -2.91 -9.33
CA TYR A 38 7.77 -2.02 -8.27
C TYR A 38 8.69 -2.09 -7.04
N PRO A 39 9.38 -1.00 -6.68
CA PRO A 39 10.32 -1.03 -5.57
C PRO A 39 9.59 -1.25 -4.24
N PRO A 40 10.28 -1.78 -3.21
CA PRO A 40 9.74 -1.83 -1.85
C PRO A 40 9.27 -0.45 -1.38
N HIS A 41 8.04 -0.40 -0.87
CA HIS A 41 7.38 0.83 -0.48
C HIS A 41 6.36 0.57 0.65
N LEU A 42 5.98 1.64 1.33
CA LEU A 42 4.85 1.68 2.25
C LEU A 42 3.75 2.56 1.65
N THR A 43 2.58 1.99 1.41
CA THR A 43 1.41 2.74 0.92
C THR A 43 0.80 3.56 2.05
N LEU A 44 0.64 4.87 1.83
CA LEU A 44 -0.03 5.77 2.76
C LEU A 44 -1.49 6.04 2.36
N SER A 45 -1.78 6.06 1.06
CA SER A 45 -3.14 6.32 0.55
C SER A 45 -3.34 5.75 -0.84
N ILE A 46 -4.57 5.36 -1.15
CA ILE A 46 -5.04 4.99 -2.49
C ILE A 46 -6.17 5.96 -2.85
N GLN A 47 -6.09 6.55 -4.03
CA GLN A 47 -7.05 7.54 -4.54
C GLN A 47 -7.70 7.00 -5.82
N PRO A 48 -8.99 7.26 -6.05
CA PRO A 48 -9.70 6.80 -7.22
C PRO A 48 -9.16 7.47 -8.49
N ASP A 49 -9.36 6.80 -9.63
CA ASP A 49 -8.93 7.26 -10.97
C ASP A 49 -9.52 8.63 -11.36
N THR A 50 -10.62 9.03 -10.71
CA THR A 50 -11.36 10.27 -10.95
C THR A 50 -10.75 11.48 -10.24
N VAL A 51 -9.75 11.29 -9.38
CA VAL A 51 -9.05 12.39 -8.72
C VAL A 51 -8.30 13.25 -9.74
N ASP A 52 -8.32 14.57 -9.54
CA ASP A 52 -7.48 15.49 -10.31
C ASP A 52 -5.99 15.24 -9.97
N PRO A 53 -5.14 14.83 -10.93
CA PRO A 53 -3.76 14.49 -10.65
C PRO A 53 -2.90 15.69 -10.22
N GLY A 54 -3.24 16.89 -10.68
CA GLY A 54 -2.56 18.13 -10.30
C GLY A 54 -2.83 18.46 -8.83
N ARG A 55 -4.11 18.44 -8.44
CA ARG A 55 -4.50 18.66 -7.04
C ARG A 55 -3.94 17.59 -6.10
N LEU A 56 -3.93 16.32 -6.52
CA LEU A 56 -3.31 15.23 -5.75
C LEU A 56 -1.82 15.48 -5.57
N ARG A 57 -1.09 15.82 -6.65
CA ARG A 57 0.33 16.12 -6.59
C ARG A 57 0.62 17.28 -5.64
N ASP A 58 -0.14 18.37 -5.75
CA ASP A 58 0.08 19.57 -4.94
C ASP A 58 -0.16 19.29 -3.45
N ALA A 59 -1.22 18.55 -3.10
CA ALA A 59 -1.49 18.14 -1.73
C ALA A 59 -0.37 17.25 -1.16
N VAL A 60 0.11 16.27 -1.93
CA VAL A 60 1.23 15.41 -1.52
C VAL A 60 2.52 16.21 -1.34
N MET A 61 2.83 17.15 -2.25
CA MET A 61 4.03 17.97 -2.18
C MET A 61 4.04 18.89 -0.97
N GLN A 62 2.91 19.50 -0.62
CA GLN A 62 2.77 20.35 0.57
C GLN A 62 3.13 19.59 1.87
N CYS A 63 2.81 18.30 1.94
CA CYS A 63 3.25 17.47 3.07
C CYS A 63 4.72 17.08 2.95
N ALA A 64 5.14 16.59 1.78
CA ALA A 64 6.45 15.98 1.58
C ALA A 64 7.61 16.97 1.70
N GLU A 65 7.41 18.25 1.40
CA GLU A 65 8.44 19.29 1.54
C GLU A 65 8.97 19.43 2.97
N ALA A 66 8.13 19.15 3.97
CA ALA A 66 8.50 19.20 5.38
C ALA A 66 9.07 17.87 5.91
N TRP A 67 9.08 16.80 5.10
CA TRP A 67 9.46 15.47 5.56
C TRP A 67 10.94 15.18 5.34
N ALA A 68 11.62 14.80 6.42
CA ALA A 68 12.92 14.15 6.34
C ALA A 68 12.75 12.63 6.17
N ALA A 69 13.84 11.96 5.75
CA ALA A 69 13.91 10.51 5.81
C ALA A 69 13.63 10.01 7.25
N GLU A 70 12.78 9.00 7.38
CA GLU A 70 12.40 8.39 8.66
C GLU A 70 13.00 6.98 8.75
N PRO A 71 13.59 6.59 9.90
CA PRO A 71 13.90 5.19 10.13
C PRO A 71 12.62 4.36 10.19
N LEU A 72 12.54 3.34 9.33
CA LEU A 72 11.45 2.37 9.34
C LEU A 72 11.95 1.05 9.90
N HIS A 73 11.24 0.52 10.89
CA HIS A 73 11.48 -0.79 11.46
C HIS A 73 10.32 -1.71 11.10
N PHE A 74 10.58 -3.01 10.98
CA PHE A 74 9.57 -4.02 10.74
C PHE A 74 9.58 -5.05 11.87
N ALA A 75 8.41 -5.34 12.44
CA ALA A 75 8.28 -6.26 13.56
C ALA A 75 8.17 -7.73 13.12
N GLY A 76 7.88 -7.97 11.84
CA GLY A 76 7.71 -9.30 11.28
C GLY A 76 6.90 -9.28 9.99
N PHE A 77 6.21 -10.39 9.74
CA PHE A 77 5.42 -10.61 8.53
C PHE A 77 3.94 -10.75 8.86
N GLY A 78 3.10 -10.28 7.95
CA GLY A 78 1.67 -10.56 7.92
C GLY A 78 1.28 -11.20 6.59
N ILE A 79 0.13 -11.86 6.59
CA ILE A 79 -0.47 -12.43 5.38
C ILE A 79 -1.90 -11.90 5.27
N PHE A 80 -2.22 -11.25 4.15
CA PHE A 80 -3.62 -11.02 3.79
C PHE A 80 -4.18 -12.33 3.23
N VAL A 81 -5.16 -12.91 3.92
CA VAL A 81 -5.80 -14.15 3.49
C VAL A 81 -6.83 -13.83 2.41
N ALA A 82 -6.47 -14.13 1.16
CA ALA A 82 -7.28 -13.96 -0.04
C ALA A 82 -7.00 -15.14 -0.99
N PRO A 83 -7.78 -15.33 -2.08
CA PRO A 83 -7.49 -16.36 -3.08
C PRO A 83 -6.06 -16.29 -3.62
N GLU A 84 -5.52 -15.08 -3.72
CA GLU A 84 -4.10 -14.78 -3.97
C GLU A 84 -3.53 -14.14 -2.69
N PRO A 85 -2.89 -14.91 -1.81
CA PRO A 85 -2.42 -14.39 -0.52
C PRO A 85 -1.24 -13.43 -0.72
N VAL A 86 -1.26 -12.32 0.00
CA VAL A 86 -0.19 -11.33 -0.04
C VAL A 86 0.61 -11.39 1.26
N LEU A 87 1.90 -11.69 1.14
CA LEU A 87 2.88 -11.55 2.21
C LEU A 87 3.32 -10.07 2.29
N TRP A 88 3.27 -9.48 3.47
CA TRP A 88 3.70 -8.11 3.70
C TRP A 88 4.56 -8.00 4.96
N LEU A 89 5.44 -7.01 4.98
CA LEU A 89 6.25 -6.67 6.15
C LEU A 89 5.47 -5.72 7.05
N ALA A 90 5.32 -6.07 8.33
CA ALA A 90 4.58 -5.27 9.28
C ALA A 90 5.46 -4.13 9.83
N PRO A 91 5.21 -2.86 9.47
CA PRO A 91 5.99 -1.75 10.00
C PRO A 91 5.69 -1.57 11.49
N VAL A 92 6.71 -1.23 12.26
CA VAL A 92 6.54 -0.72 13.63
C VAL A 92 5.91 0.66 13.51
N VAL A 93 4.70 0.81 14.03
CA VAL A 93 3.97 2.07 13.99
C VAL A 93 4.59 3.03 15.01
N THR A 94 5.13 4.14 14.53
CA THR A 94 5.68 5.23 15.35
C THR A 94 4.75 6.44 15.30
N ASP A 95 4.84 7.31 16.31
CA ASP A 95 4.09 8.57 16.32
C ASP A 95 4.44 9.45 15.11
N ALA A 96 5.70 9.44 14.68
CA ALA A 96 6.14 10.17 13.49
C ALA A 96 5.47 9.64 12.22
N LEU A 97 5.36 8.31 12.06
CA LEU A 97 4.69 7.70 10.91
C LEU A 97 3.18 7.99 10.93
N LEU A 98 2.54 7.89 12.10
CA LEU A 98 1.12 8.25 12.26
C LEU A 98 0.87 9.73 11.97
N ALA A 99 1.73 10.62 12.44
CA ALA A 99 1.62 12.06 12.19
C ALA A 99 1.73 12.39 10.70
N ARG A 100 2.65 11.74 9.97
CA ARG A 100 2.78 11.89 8.50
C ARG A 100 1.54 11.38 7.78
N HIS A 101 1.04 10.20 8.17
CA HIS A 101 -0.19 9.64 7.60
C HIS A 101 -1.39 10.54 7.87
N ALA A 102 -1.54 11.07 9.09
CA ALA A 102 -2.61 11.99 9.46
C ALA A 102 -2.51 13.31 8.68
N ALA A 103 -1.33 13.92 8.59
CA ALA A 103 -1.12 15.15 7.82
C ALA A 103 -1.48 14.97 6.34
N LEU A 104 -1.08 13.84 5.74
CA LEU A 104 -1.46 13.50 4.38
C LEU A 104 -2.98 13.32 4.26
N ALA A 105 -3.60 12.55 5.16
CA ALA A 105 -5.05 12.35 5.14
C ALA A 105 -5.83 13.68 5.25
N THR A 106 -5.35 14.62 6.08
CA THR A 106 -5.92 15.98 6.16
C THR A 106 -5.75 16.74 4.86
N ALA A 107 -4.56 16.73 4.24
CA ALA A 107 -4.32 17.42 2.97
C ALA A 107 -5.15 16.86 1.80
N LEU A 108 -5.52 15.57 1.86
CA LEU A 108 -6.33 14.89 0.86
C LEU A 108 -7.85 14.92 1.16
N ALA A 109 -8.28 15.47 2.30
CA ALA A 109 -9.67 15.37 2.75
C ALA A 109 -10.71 15.99 1.78
N ASP A 110 -10.29 16.99 1.02
CA ASP A 110 -11.15 17.69 0.03
C ASP A 110 -11.05 17.08 -1.39
N LEU A 111 -10.36 15.96 -1.53
CA LEU A 111 -10.29 15.19 -2.77
C LEU A 111 -11.29 14.03 -2.73
N PRO A 112 -11.80 13.58 -3.89
CA PRO A 112 -12.57 12.35 -3.96
C PRO A 112 -11.71 11.20 -3.44
N GLY A 113 -12.10 10.59 -2.32
CA GLY A 113 -11.41 9.43 -1.74
C GLY A 113 -12.31 8.20 -1.80
N ASP A 114 -11.70 7.03 -1.98
CA ASP A 114 -12.38 5.79 -1.63
C ASP A 114 -12.56 5.75 -0.10
N PRO A 115 -13.69 5.23 0.41
CA PRO A 115 -13.84 5.03 1.84
C PRO A 115 -12.68 4.18 2.38
N PRO A 116 -12.18 4.44 3.60
CA PRO A 116 -11.09 3.66 4.17
C PRO A 116 -11.44 2.16 4.10
N LEU A 117 -10.45 1.34 3.74
CA LEU A 117 -10.58 -0.11 3.76
C LEU A 117 -11.18 -0.51 5.12
N PRO A 118 -12.28 -1.28 5.14
CA PRO A 118 -12.97 -1.58 6.38
C PRO A 118 -11.99 -2.23 7.35
N THR A 119 -11.75 -1.56 8.48
CA THR A 119 -10.92 -2.08 9.57
C THR A 119 -11.65 -3.27 10.19
N GLY A 120 -11.42 -4.46 9.64
CA GLY A 120 -11.66 -5.76 10.26
C GLY A 120 -13.10 -6.09 10.65
N ARG A 121 -13.79 -6.85 9.78
CA ARG A 121 -14.29 -8.17 10.19
C ARG A 121 -13.83 -9.18 9.15
N LEU A 122 -13.01 -10.15 9.57
CA LEU A 122 -12.93 -11.46 8.93
C LEU A 122 -14.34 -12.06 9.00
N GLY A 123 -15.12 -11.83 7.95
CA GLY A 123 -16.53 -12.16 7.91
C GLY A 123 -17.06 -11.99 6.49
N ALA A 124 -16.74 -12.99 5.65
CA ALA A 124 -17.43 -13.36 4.43
C ALA A 124 -18.18 -12.22 3.69
N ALA A 125 -17.47 -11.41 2.91
CA ALA A 125 -18.07 -10.72 1.78
C ALA A 125 -17.94 -11.62 0.54
N CYS A 126 -18.62 -12.76 0.55
CA CYS A 126 -18.97 -13.45 -0.68
C CYS A 126 -19.97 -12.55 -1.41
N HIS A 127 -19.54 -11.90 -2.49
CA HIS A 127 -20.50 -11.39 -3.46
C HIS A 127 -21.22 -12.59 -4.09
N PRO A 128 -22.56 -12.66 -4.07
CA PRO A 128 -23.26 -13.73 -4.74
C PRO A 128 -23.06 -13.57 -6.25
N ARG A 129 -22.39 -14.54 -6.88
CA ARG A 129 -22.49 -14.75 -8.33
C ARG A 129 -23.97 -14.88 -8.68
N GLN A 130 -24.52 -13.87 -9.34
CA GLN A 130 -25.83 -14.01 -9.98
C GLN A 130 -25.76 -15.15 -10.98
N GLY A 131 -26.54 -16.20 -10.72
CA GLY A 131 -26.62 -17.37 -11.58
C GLY A 131 -27.20 -17.01 -12.93
N ARG A 132 -26.54 -17.49 -14.00
CA ARG A 132 -27.23 -17.72 -15.27
C ARG A 132 -27.78 -19.14 -15.23
N ARG A 133 -29.11 -19.22 -15.11
CA ARG A 133 -29.90 -20.43 -15.33
C ARG A 133 -29.76 -20.85 -16.79
N GLY A 134 -29.63 -22.15 -16.99
CA GLY A 134 -29.83 -22.79 -18.29
C GLY A 134 -31.27 -22.64 -18.76
N GLY A 135 -31.40 -22.69 -20.08
CA GLY A 135 -32.60 -22.72 -20.89
C GLY A 135 -32.15 -22.91 -22.33
#